data_AF-A0A2H0QQF7-F1
#
_entry.id   AF-A0A2H0QQF7-F1
#
_cell.length_a   1.000
_cell.length_b   1.000
_cell.length_c   1.000
_cell.angle_alpha   90.00
_cell.angle_beta   90.00
_cell.angle_gamma   90.00
#
_symmetry.space_group_name_H-M   'P 1'
#
loop_
_entity.id
_entity.type
_entity.pdbx_description
1 polymer ?
#
loop_
_entity_poly.entity_id
_entity_poly.type
_entity_poly.pdbx_seq_one_letter_code
_entity_poly.pdbx_strand_id
1 'polypeptide(L)'
;MNLLGIILAYAMNAYAALSGFSAERVDCEWVSQVTANTTVDCYDQFVHYNAKVATNAYRARGQSNLKVASFNVLYQGSKRSRFKDLSLMTEIMNDFDIISVQEILNTDSKSEAHNDRLWNYYNETQDPEALKHFDLPPAVLILNEMRKHDPSWALILSRKAKVDGRNDIEEVGFFYRGSVVKPVMNEHCAYGNRSKVESVACAIRPTKTLIGRDVSQVFGRYPFIASFKSGNFDFAFLSSHIVFGSPSDEELKTTILQQAFGVSSYEDLGVGVTASTYARWAEMKVVADFMKAYKKNYHEQDVIFAGDTNLEGRFPLWETIAKDAGGFELEILDPTTISVNKYRRDVETNGLASNYDHFLVHPQDTKECNAKNSSVVYYHEGELARGINSRYLVRGQTGTLTSVGKKKWKRAADKYEAMMGSLLTVKNNQLSPMFSEEEIALDLQIYEGRIFETQLQDSTYYKLYQELISDHFPIVMSCSRTQSDDD
;
A
#
# COMPACT_ATOMS: atom_id res chain seq x y z
N MET A 1 -19.89 9.14 39.48
CA MET A 1 -19.13 8.27 38.55
C MET A 1 -18.74 7.01 39.30
N ASN A 2 -19.02 5.83 38.74
CA ASN A 2 -18.90 4.56 39.45
C ASN A 2 -17.43 4.07 39.37
N LEU A 3 -16.77 3.93 40.53
CA LEU A 3 -15.35 3.58 40.66
C LEU A 3 -14.98 2.28 39.92
N LEU A 4 -15.96 1.39 39.75
CA LEU A 4 -15.83 0.15 38.99
C LEU A 4 -15.52 0.36 37.50
N GLY A 5 -16.06 1.42 36.88
CA GLY A 5 -15.85 1.71 35.45
C GLY A 5 -14.43 2.18 35.14
N ILE A 6 -13.83 2.96 36.06
CA ILE A 6 -12.46 3.45 35.96
C ILE A 6 -11.47 2.29 36.16
N ILE A 7 -11.76 1.39 37.11
CA ILE A 7 -10.92 0.21 37.38
C ILE A 7 -10.94 -0.78 36.20
N LEU A 8 -12.09 -0.97 35.54
CA LEU A 8 -12.19 -1.82 34.35
C LEU A 8 -11.43 -1.24 33.16
N ALA A 9 -11.48 0.07 32.93
CA ALA A 9 -10.71 0.73 31.88
C ALA A 9 -9.19 0.63 32.12
N TYR A 10 -8.75 0.85 33.36
CA TYR A 10 -7.33 0.69 33.74
C TYR A 10 -6.87 -0.78 33.66
N ALA A 11 -7.71 -1.73 34.06
CA ALA A 11 -7.38 -3.16 33.98
C ALA A 11 -7.31 -3.65 32.52
N MET A 12 -8.17 -3.15 31.63
CA MET A 12 -8.11 -3.43 30.20
C MET A 12 -6.84 -2.86 29.56
N ASN A 13 -6.44 -1.63 29.92
CA ASN A 13 -5.19 -1.03 29.45
C ASN A 13 -3.92 -1.73 29.99
N ALA A 14 -3.94 -2.16 31.25
CA ALA A 14 -2.81 -2.87 31.86
C ALA A 14 -2.66 -4.31 31.30
N TYR A 15 -3.77 -5.00 31.05
CA TYR A 15 -3.75 -6.30 30.36
C TYR A 15 -3.36 -6.12 28.88
N ALA A 16 -3.71 -4.97 28.29
CA ALA A 16 -3.37 -4.66 26.91
C ALA A 16 -1.86 -4.36 26.70
N ALA A 17 -1.15 -3.91 27.73
CA ALA A 17 0.29 -3.70 27.67
C ALA A 17 1.10 -5.01 27.71
N LEU A 18 0.52 -6.11 28.23
CA LEU A 18 1.25 -7.36 28.51
C LEU A 18 1.22 -8.39 27.37
N SER A 19 0.38 -8.22 26.34
CA SER A 19 0.22 -9.24 25.29
C SER A 19 0.70 -8.85 23.89
N GLY A 20 1.02 -7.57 23.63
CA GLY A 20 1.41 -7.07 22.30
C GLY A 20 0.29 -7.14 21.24
N PHE A 21 -0.63 -8.10 21.33
CA PHE A 21 -1.82 -8.29 20.48
C PHE A 21 -2.96 -7.32 20.79
N SER A 22 -2.90 -6.67 21.94
CA SER A 22 -3.99 -5.85 22.48
C SER A 22 -3.87 -4.35 22.19
N ALA A 23 -2.69 -3.84 21.85
CA ALA A 23 -2.55 -2.43 21.44
C ALA A 23 -3.18 -2.19 20.06
N GLU A 24 -2.93 -3.04 19.07
CA GLU A 24 -3.48 -2.87 17.71
C GLU A 24 -4.99 -3.12 17.61
N ARG A 25 -5.53 -3.98 18.47
CA ARG A 25 -6.99 -4.15 18.56
C ARG A 25 -7.64 -2.90 19.13
N VAL A 26 -7.00 -2.27 20.11
CA VAL A 26 -7.41 -0.97 20.65
C VAL A 26 -7.33 0.12 19.57
N ASP A 27 -6.29 0.13 18.72
CA ASP A 27 -6.18 1.06 17.59
C ASP A 27 -7.35 0.89 16.60
N CYS A 28 -7.66 -0.35 16.21
CA CYS A 28 -8.77 -0.63 15.29
C CYS A 28 -10.14 -0.24 15.85
N GLU A 29 -10.41 -0.59 17.11
CA GLU A 29 -11.66 -0.25 17.80
C GLU A 29 -11.80 1.27 17.99
N TRP A 30 -10.68 1.98 18.17
CA TRP A 30 -10.67 3.43 18.25
C TRP A 30 -10.91 4.12 16.91
N VAL A 31 -10.28 3.65 15.81
CA VAL A 31 -10.53 4.19 14.46
C VAL A 31 -12.03 4.12 14.15
N SER A 32 -12.70 3.04 14.56
CA SER A 32 -14.13 2.87 14.36
C SER A 32 -15.00 3.95 15.03
N GLN A 33 -14.50 4.60 16.09
CA GLN A 33 -15.22 5.63 16.83
C GLN A 33 -15.03 7.02 16.23
N VAL A 34 -13.85 7.30 15.67
CA VAL A 34 -13.53 8.60 15.06
C VAL A 34 -13.87 8.67 13.57
N THR A 35 -14.05 7.52 12.90
CA THR A 35 -14.47 7.47 11.50
C THR A 35 -15.99 7.34 11.37
N ALA A 36 -16.68 8.47 11.27
CA ALA A 36 -18.12 8.51 11.04
C ALA A 36 -18.50 7.65 9.81
N ASN A 37 -19.57 6.85 9.92
CA ASN A 37 -20.10 5.98 8.85
C ASN A 37 -19.16 4.87 8.34
N THR A 38 -18.21 4.42 9.17
CA THR A 38 -17.32 3.30 8.84
C THR A 38 -17.63 2.10 9.74
N THR A 39 -18.05 0.99 9.15
CA THR A 39 -18.15 -0.29 9.89
C THR A 39 -16.80 -0.98 9.85
N VAL A 40 -16.12 -1.12 10.98
CA VAL A 40 -14.78 -1.73 11.02
C VAL A 40 -14.87 -3.12 11.66
N ASP A 41 -14.39 -4.13 10.95
CA ASP A 41 -14.22 -5.48 11.47
C ASP A 41 -12.73 -5.73 11.77
N CYS A 42 -12.40 -5.91 13.05
CA CYS A 42 -11.04 -6.06 13.54
C CYS A 42 -10.68 -7.55 13.69
N TYR A 43 -10.21 -8.20 12.63
CA TYR A 43 -9.75 -9.60 12.67
C TYR A 43 -8.30 -9.70 13.16
N ASP A 44 -7.84 -10.87 13.60
CA ASP A 44 -6.47 -11.05 14.12
C ASP A 44 -5.38 -10.91 13.05
N GLN A 45 -5.71 -11.12 11.77
CA GLN A 45 -4.73 -11.11 10.66
C GLN A 45 -4.87 -9.89 9.73
N PHE A 46 -6.00 -9.19 9.80
CA PHE A 46 -6.31 -8.04 8.95
C PHE A 46 -7.36 -7.15 9.60
N VAL A 47 -7.51 -5.93 9.10
CA VAL A 47 -8.61 -5.03 9.43
C VAL A 47 -9.44 -4.80 8.18
N HIS A 48 -10.77 -4.88 8.32
CA HIS A 48 -11.69 -4.65 7.21
C HIS A 48 -12.57 -3.43 7.48
N TYR A 49 -12.29 -2.36 6.75
CA TYR A 49 -13.08 -1.14 6.77
C TYR A 49 -14.24 -1.21 5.77
N ASN A 50 -15.44 -0.93 6.26
CA ASN A 50 -16.74 -0.89 5.58
C ASN A 50 -17.26 -2.22 5.04
N ALA A 51 -17.02 -3.32 5.77
CA ALA A 51 -17.52 -4.66 5.42
C ALA A 51 -19.03 -4.73 5.11
N LYS A 52 -19.86 -4.04 5.91
CA LYS A 52 -21.33 -4.07 5.72
C LYS A 52 -21.77 -3.24 4.51
N VAL A 53 -21.15 -2.09 4.27
CA VAL A 53 -21.45 -1.24 3.10
C VAL A 53 -21.05 -1.97 1.83
N ALA A 54 -19.87 -2.59 1.82
CA ALA A 54 -19.42 -3.40 0.69
C ALA A 54 -20.41 -4.55 0.39
N THR A 55 -20.88 -5.25 1.41
CA THR A 55 -21.83 -6.36 1.24
C THR A 55 -23.18 -5.89 0.69
N ASN A 56 -23.71 -4.76 1.18
CA ASN A 56 -25.02 -4.25 0.79
C ASN A 56 -25.02 -3.50 -0.55
N ALA A 57 -23.89 -2.89 -0.92
CA ALA A 57 -23.77 -2.10 -2.14
C ALA A 57 -23.50 -2.97 -3.38
N TYR A 58 -23.06 -4.22 -3.20
CA TYR A 58 -22.69 -5.10 -4.30
C TYR A 58 -23.82 -5.29 -5.31
N ARG A 59 -23.56 -4.89 -6.55
CA ARG A 59 -24.45 -5.08 -7.69
C ARG A 59 -23.68 -5.83 -8.76
N ALA A 60 -24.02 -7.10 -8.95
CA ALA A 60 -23.41 -7.96 -9.97
C ALA A 60 -23.68 -7.51 -11.44
N ARG A 61 -24.14 -6.28 -11.72
CA ARG A 61 -24.61 -5.86 -13.05
C ARG A 61 -24.06 -4.51 -13.48
N GLY A 62 -23.53 -4.45 -14.70
CA GLY A 62 -23.41 -3.21 -15.48
C GLY A 62 -22.14 -3.07 -16.33
N GLN A 63 -21.01 -3.66 -15.91
CA GLN A 63 -19.74 -3.57 -16.64
C GLN A 63 -19.20 -4.97 -16.94
N SER A 64 -18.71 -5.17 -18.16
CA SER A 64 -18.17 -6.46 -18.61
C SER A 64 -16.81 -6.78 -18.00
N ASN A 65 -16.03 -5.75 -17.65
CA ASN A 65 -14.65 -5.91 -17.22
C ASN A 65 -14.43 -5.33 -15.82
N LEU A 66 -13.53 -5.97 -15.08
CA LEU A 66 -12.94 -5.56 -13.82
C LEU A 66 -11.55 -4.97 -14.11
N LYS A 67 -11.21 -3.83 -13.49
CA LYS A 67 -9.83 -3.31 -13.49
C LYS A 67 -9.13 -3.63 -12.18
N VAL A 68 -8.11 -4.48 -12.26
CA VAL A 68 -7.26 -4.92 -11.15
C VAL A 68 -5.93 -4.18 -11.24
N ALA A 69 -5.51 -3.51 -10.17
CA ALA A 69 -4.30 -2.68 -10.17
C ALA A 69 -3.37 -2.96 -8.97
N SER A 70 -2.13 -2.50 -9.08
CA SER A 70 -1.18 -2.41 -7.97
C SER A 70 -0.46 -1.07 -7.98
N PHE A 71 -0.17 -0.53 -6.80
CA PHE A 71 0.48 0.78 -6.66
C PHE A 71 1.28 0.92 -5.36
N ASN A 72 2.60 1.07 -5.48
CA ASN A 72 3.45 1.55 -4.39
C ASN A 72 3.24 3.08 -4.21
N VAL A 73 2.76 3.52 -3.03
CA VAL A 73 2.45 4.94 -2.77
C VAL A 73 3.59 5.73 -2.13
N LEU A 74 4.78 5.13 -2.00
CA LEU A 74 6.01 5.70 -1.44
C LEU A 74 5.84 6.23 0.00
N TYR A 75 6.12 5.35 0.96
CA TYR A 75 6.15 5.59 2.39
C TYR A 75 4.98 6.41 2.95
N GLN A 76 3.76 6.23 2.44
CA GLN A 76 2.62 7.08 2.77
C GLN A 76 2.36 7.08 4.28
N GLY A 77 2.43 8.26 4.90
CA GLY A 77 2.42 8.43 6.36
C GLY A 77 3.77 8.79 6.98
N SER A 78 4.85 8.83 6.20
CA SER A 78 6.18 9.24 6.67
C SER A 78 6.41 10.74 6.54
N LYS A 79 7.38 11.26 7.31
CA LYS A 79 7.93 12.61 7.08
C LYS A 79 8.64 12.75 5.73
N ARG A 80 9.10 11.64 5.12
CA ARG A 80 9.73 11.67 3.80
C ARG A 80 8.71 11.95 2.70
N SER A 81 7.43 11.61 2.90
CA SER A 81 6.35 11.73 1.92
C SER A 81 5.16 12.54 2.45
N ARG A 82 5.39 13.49 3.35
CA ARG A 82 4.32 14.27 4.02
C ARG A 82 3.54 15.24 3.13
N PHE A 83 3.95 15.49 1.90
CA PHE A 83 3.35 16.51 1.02
C PHE A 83 2.44 15.93 -0.07
N LYS A 84 2.03 14.69 0.09
CA LYS A 84 1.19 13.97 -0.86
C LYS A 84 -0.16 14.66 -0.98
N ASP A 85 -0.59 14.90 -2.21
CA ASP A 85 -1.94 15.36 -2.50
C ASP A 85 -2.84 14.13 -2.65
N LEU A 86 -3.47 13.73 -1.55
CA LEU A 86 -4.37 12.57 -1.52
C LEU A 86 -5.51 12.70 -2.53
N SER A 87 -5.96 13.92 -2.85
CA SER A 87 -7.02 14.14 -3.84
C SER A 87 -6.53 13.72 -5.23
N LEU A 88 -5.32 14.14 -5.63
CA LEU A 88 -4.71 13.71 -6.90
C LEU A 88 -4.42 12.21 -6.92
N MET A 89 -3.88 11.66 -5.83
CA MET A 89 -3.58 10.23 -5.73
C MET A 89 -4.85 9.38 -5.87
N THR A 90 -5.94 9.77 -5.23
CA THR A 90 -7.22 9.05 -5.31
C THR A 90 -7.99 9.30 -6.60
N GLU A 91 -7.80 10.44 -7.28
CA GLU A 91 -8.27 10.63 -8.66
C GLU A 91 -7.68 9.54 -9.58
N ILE A 92 -6.39 9.23 -9.44
CA ILE A 92 -5.73 8.14 -10.19
C ILE A 92 -6.29 6.77 -9.78
N MET A 93 -6.35 6.48 -8.48
CA MET A 93 -6.81 5.19 -7.97
C MET A 93 -8.28 4.91 -8.31
N ASN A 94 -9.10 5.96 -8.48
CA ASN A 94 -10.52 5.82 -8.82
C ASN A 94 -10.74 5.38 -10.27
N ASP A 95 -9.71 5.26 -11.11
CA ASP A 95 -9.87 4.64 -12.43
C ASP A 95 -9.95 3.10 -12.38
N PHE A 96 -9.70 2.50 -11.21
CA PHE A 96 -9.69 1.06 -10.97
C PHE A 96 -10.89 0.59 -10.12
N ASP A 97 -11.13 -0.71 -10.07
CA ASP A 97 -12.20 -1.31 -9.26
C ASP A 97 -11.66 -2.00 -8.02
N ILE A 98 -10.45 -2.54 -8.11
CA ILE A 98 -9.67 -3.08 -7.00
C ILE A 98 -8.19 -2.76 -7.22
N ILE A 99 -7.51 -2.32 -6.16
CA ILE A 99 -6.10 -1.97 -6.19
C ILE A 99 -5.39 -2.47 -4.94
N SER A 100 -4.27 -3.17 -5.11
CA SER A 100 -3.32 -3.44 -4.04
C SER A 100 -2.39 -2.23 -3.86
N VAL A 101 -2.19 -1.81 -2.62
CA VAL A 101 -1.40 -0.64 -2.29
C VAL A 101 -0.29 -1.03 -1.33
N GLN A 102 0.95 -0.68 -1.68
CA GLN A 102 2.17 -0.97 -0.92
C GLN A 102 2.79 0.30 -0.34
N GLU A 103 3.68 0.14 0.64
CA GLU A 103 4.33 1.22 1.41
C GLU A 103 3.36 2.18 2.10
N ILE A 104 2.24 1.67 2.60
CA ILE A 104 1.44 2.36 3.60
C ILE A 104 2.17 2.21 4.92
N LEU A 105 2.52 3.31 5.59
CA LEU A 105 3.11 3.22 6.92
C LEU A 105 2.06 3.27 8.01
N ASN A 106 2.37 2.60 9.10
CA ASN A 106 1.63 2.75 10.34
C ASN A 106 1.78 4.15 10.93
N THR A 107 0.83 4.55 11.77
CA THR A 107 0.97 5.74 12.62
C THR A 107 2.24 5.64 13.46
N ASP A 108 3.03 6.71 13.48
CA ASP A 108 4.25 6.77 14.28
C ASP A 108 3.93 7.04 15.76
N SER A 109 4.91 6.83 16.64
CA SER A 109 4.73 7.01 18.09
C SER A 109 4.38 8.46 18.49
N LYS A 110 4.67 9.46 17.63
CA LYS A 110 4.29 10.85 17.88
C LYS A 110 2.80 11.05 17.62
N SER A 111 2.30 10.47 16.54
CA SER A 111 0.88 10.44 16.16
C SER A 111 0.07 9.68 17.20
N GLU A 112 0.57 8.52 17.65
CA GLU A 112 -0.04 7.74 18.75
C GLU A 112 -0.13 8.58 20.04
N ALA A 113 0.97 9.20 20.47
CA ALA A 113 0.96 10.04 21.67
C ALA A 113 0.06 11.30 21.53
N HIS A 114 -0.07 11.85 20.31
CA HIS A 114 -0.98 12.95 20.02
C HIS A 114 -2.45 12.52 20.13
N ASN A 115 -2.77 11.40 19.53
CA ASN A 115 -4.07 10.76 19.59
C ASN A 115 -4.47 10.41 21.04
N ASP A 116 -3.55 9.87 21.85
CA ASP A 116 -3.79 9.58 23.27
C ASP A 116 -4.17 10.84 24.04
N ARG A 117 -3.48 11.97 23.79
CA ARG A 117 -3.78 13.25 24.44
C ARG A 117 -5.20 13.72 24.08
N LEU A 118 -5.55 13.72 22.80
CA LEU A 118 -6.88 14.11 22.33
C LEU A 118 -7.97 13.18 22.89
N TRP A 119 -7.71 11.88 22.95
CA TRP A 119 -8.64 10.89 23.46
C TRP A 119 -8.93 11.07 24.94
N ASN A 120 -7.89 11.25 25.75
CA ASN A 120 -8.04 11.51 27.18
C ASN A 120 -8.81 12.81 27.42
N TYR A 121 -8.50 13.87 26.68
CA TYR A 121 -9.24 15.13 26.75
C TYR A 121 -10.71 14.96 26.38
N TYR A 122 -11.02 14.23 25.30
CA TYR A 122 -12.40 13.92 24.91
C TYR A 122 -13.13 13.15 26.02
N ASN A 123 -12.51 12.13 26.61
CA ASN A 123 -13.15 11.34 27.68
C ASN A 123 -13.45 12.19 28.93
N GLU A 124 -12.59 13.14 29.27
CA GLU A 124 -12.77 14.01 30.43
C GLU A 124 -13.78 15.14 30.18
N THR A 125 -13.73 15.76 29.00
CA THR A 125 -14.50 16.99 28.69
C THR A 125 -15.76 16.73 27.88
N GLN A 126 -15.82 15.60 27.18
CA GLN A 126 -16.83 15.27 26.18
C GLN A 126 -16.89 16.29 25.02
N ASP A 127 -15.79 17.02 24.75
CA ASP A 127 -15.72 17.97 23.64
C ASP A 127 -15.42 17.26 22.29
N PRO A 128 -16.41 17.16 21.38
CA PRO A 128 -16.24 16.47 20.11
C PRO A 128 -15.26 17.19 19.15
N GLU A 129 -14.88 18.44 19.41
CA GLU A 129 -13.88 19.13 18.61
C GLU A 129 -12.54 18.40 18.64
N ALA A 130 -12.16 17.82 19.79
CA ALA A 130 -10.94 17.03 19.93
C ALA A 130 -10.88 15.86 18.93
N LEU A 131 -12.02 15.24 18.62
CA LEU A 131 -12.11 14.12 17.68
C LEU A 131 -11.76 14.49 16.23
N LYS A 132 -11.82 15.78 15.87
CA LYS A 132 -11.52 16.26 14.51
C LYS A 132 -10.02 16.40 14.23
N HIS A 133 -9.20 16.46 15.27
CA HIS A 133 -7.74 16.71 15.17
C HIS A 133 -6.91 15.43 15.31
N PHE A 134 -7.56 14.28 15.26
CA PHE A 134 -6.92 12.99 15.32
C PHE A 134 -6.10 12.69 14.07
N ASP A 135 -4.89 12.18 14.28
CA ASP A 135 -4.04 11.66 13.22
C ASP A 135 -4.56 10.28 12.83
N LEU A 136 -5.38 10.23 11.78
CA LEU A 136 -5.91 8.99 11.23
C LEU A 136 -4.80 8.17 10.54
N PRO A 137 -4.89 6.82 10.55
CA PRO A 137 -3.97 5.98 9.82
C PRO A 137 -3.92 6.34 8.33
N PRO A 138 -2.74 6.32 7.68
CA PRO A 138 -2.61 6.75 6.29
C PRO A 138 -3.51 5.99 5.32
N ALA A 139 -3.72 4.68 5.51
CA ALA A 139 -4.66 3.90 4.70
C ALA A 139 -6.11 4.43 4.80
N VAL A 140 -6.51 4.87 5.99
CA VAL A 140 -7.85 5.41 6.26
C VAL A 140 -8.01 6.80 5.64
N LEU A 141 -6.96 7.62 5.63
CA LEU A 141 -6.94 8.89 4.91
C LEU A 141 -7.15 8.70 3.41
N ILE A 142 -6.45 7.73 2.80
CA ILE A 142 -6.68 7.35 1.40
C ILE A 142 -8.13 6.92 1.20
N LEU A 143 -8.64 6.00 2.03
CA LEU A 143 -10.00 5.47 1.92
C LEU A 143 -11.06 6.57 2.00
N ASN A 144 -10.91 7.51 2.94
CA ASN A 144 -11.82 8.63 3.10
C ASN A 144 -11.82 9.55 1.87
N GLU A 145 -10.66 9.77 1.26
CA GLU A 145 -10.57 10.56 0.03
C GLU A 145 -11.16 9.82 -1.17
N MET A 146 -10.91 8.51 -1.31
CA MET A 146 -11.53 7.66 -2.34
C MET A 146 -13.06 7.69 -2.26
N ARG A 147 -13.62 7.70 -1.05
CA ARG A 147 -15.08 7.77 -0.84
C ARG A 147 -15.75 9.05 -1.30
N LYS A 148 -14.99 10.14 -1.47
CA LYS A 148 -15.52 11.36 -2.09
C LYS A 148 -15.86 11.13 -3.56
N HIS A 149 -15.20 10.17 -4.21
CA HIS A 149 -15.49 9.78 -5.59
C HIS A 149 -16.58 8.70 -5.67
N ASP A 150 -16.49 7.67 -4.83
CA ASP A 150 -17.48 6.60 -4.74
C ASP A 150 -17.62 6.10 -3.28
N PRO A 151 -18.79 6.27 -2.63
CA PRO A 151 -18.98 5.88 -1.23
C PRO A 151 -18.89 4.36 -0.99
N SER A 152 -18.88 3.53 -2.04
CA SER A 152 -18.75 2.08 -1.95
C SER A 152 -17.30 1.58 -1.76
N TRP A 153 -16.30 2.47 -1.82
CA TRP A 153 -14.91 2.09 -1.52
C TRP A 153 -14.76 1.53 -0.11
N ALA A 154 -14.14 0.36 -0.04
CA ALA A 154 -13.81 -0.39 1.17
C ALA A 154 -12.33 -0.81 1.14
N LEU A 155 -11.82 -1.23 2.29
CA LEU A 155 -10.40 -1.57 2.47
C LEU A 155 -10.25 -2.84 3.31
N ILE A 156 -9.44 -3.78 2.83
CA ILE A 156 -8.87 -4.86 3.63
C ILE A 156 -7.38 -4.56 3.81
N LEU A 157 -6.94 -4.38 5.05
CA LEU A 157 -5.58 -3.94 5.39
C LEU A 157 -4.86 -5.03 6.20
N SER A 158 -3.64 -5.37 5.82
CA SER A 158 -2.79 -6.27 6.61
C SER A 158 -2.53 -5.69 8.00
N ARG A 159 -2.45 -6.52 9.04
CA ARG A 159 -1.91 -6.06 10.33
C ARG A 159 -0.39 -6.02 10.35
N LYS A 160 0.17 -5.27 11.30
CA LYS A 160 1.61 -5.29 11.61
C LYS A 160 2.07 -6.72 11.83
N ALA A 161 2.86 -7.24 10.91
CA ALA A 161 3.52 -8.52 11.11
C ALA A 161 4.84 -8.28 11.86
N LYS A 162 5.18 -9.16 12.79
CA LYS A 162 6.56 -9.25 13.29
C LYS A 162 7.33 -10.23 12.41
N VAL A 163 8.41 -9.75 11.82
CA VAL A 163 9.37 -10.56 11.07
C VAL A 163 10.67 -10.56 11.85
N ASP A 164 11.08 -11.72 12.38
CA ASP A 164 12.30 -11.89 13.20
C ASP A 164 12.45 -10.86 14.35
N GLY A 165 11.35 -10.56 15.05
CA GLY A 165 11.36 -9.64 16.18
C GLY A 165 11.43 -8.16 15.81
N ARG A 166 11.52 -7.81 14.53
CA ARG A 166 11.33 -6.46 14.02
C ARG A 166 9.86 -6.26 13.67
N ASN A 167 9.31 -5.12 14.04
CA ASN A 167 7.97 -4.73 13.59
C ASN A 167 8.07 -4.36 12.12
N ASP A 168 7.26 -5.01 11.28
CA ASP A 168 6.99 -4.47 9.96
C ASP A 168 6.26 -3.14 10.16
N ILE A 169 6.84 -2.08 9.59
CA ILE A 169 6.27 -0.74 9.66
C ILE A 169 5.37 -0.46 8.46
N GLU A 170 5.45 -1.31 7.43
CA GLU A 170 4.69 -1.22 6.20
C GLU A 170 3.46 -2.13 6.27
N GLU A 171 2.33 -1.60 5.83
CA GLU A 171 1.08 -2.32 5.63
C GLU A 171 0.82 -2.45 4.13
N VAL A 172 0.20 -3.56 3.74
CA VAL A 172 -0.32 -3.81 2.40
C VAL A 172 -1.84 -3.80 2.46
N GLY A 173 -2.48 -3.02 1.61
CA GLY A 173 -3.93 -2.84 1.60
C GLY A 173 -4.56 -3.18 0.25
N PHE A 174 -5.72 -3.82 0.26
CA PHE A 174 -6.59 -3.96 -0.89
C PHE A 174 -7.75 -2.97 -0.78
N PHE A 175 -7.71 -1.92 -1.59
CA PHE A 175 -8.83 -0.99 -1.74
C PHE A 175 -9.71 -1.52 -2.86
N TYR A 176 -11.02 -1.60 -2.65
CA TYR A 176 -11.94 -2.10 -3.66
C TYR A 176 -13.30 -1.42 -3.60
N ARG A 177 -13.97 -1.33 -4.75
CA ARG A 177 -15.35 -0.88 -4.85
C ARG A 177 -16.29 -2.00 -4.44
N GLY A 178 -16.92 -1.87 -3.27
CA GLY A 178 -17.91 -2.83 -2.79
C GLY A 178 -19.12 -2.99 -3.72
N SER A 179 -19.39 -2.00 -4.58
CA SER A 179 -20.43 -2.09 -5.61
C SER A 179 -20.08 -3.04 -6.76
N VAL A 180 -18.78 -3.31 -6.98
CA VAL A 180 -18.24 -4.10 -8.11
C VAL A 180 -17.59 -5.40 -7.66
N VAL A 181 -16.92 -5.39 -6.50
CA VAL A 181 -16.08 -6.47 -5.99
C VAL A 181 -16.54 -6.84 -4.58
N LYS A 182 -16.68 -8.13 -4.31
CA LYS A 182 -17.07 -8.67 -3.00
C LYS A 182 -15.94 -9.56 -2.46
N PRO A 183 -15.44 -9.34 -1.23
CA PRO A 183 -14.57 -10.30 -0.58
C PRO A 183 -15.27 -11.64 -0.37
N VAL A 184 -14.55 -12.74 -0.60
CA VAL A 184 -15.03 -14.10 -0.36
C VAL A 184 -14.03 -14.84 0.52
N MET A 185 -14.45 -15.96 1.09
CA MET A 185 -13.58 -16.78 1.93
C MET A 185 -12.32 -17.17 1.16
N ASN A 186 -11.16 -16.94 1.76
CA ASN A 186 -9.90 -17.46 1.28
C ASN A 186 -9.56 -18.74 2.05
N GLU A 187 -9.50 -19.88 1.35
CA GLU A 187 -9.30 -21.18 1.99
C GLU A 187 -7.99 -21.24 2.78
N HIS A 188 -6.89 -20.75 2.21
CA HIS A 188 -5.59 -20.70 2.89
C HIS A 188 -5.69 -19.97 4.23
N CYS A 189 -6.36 -18.82 4.25
CA CYS A 189 -6.54 -18.03 5.46
C CYS A 189 -7.51 -18.66 6.47
N ALA A 190 -8.54 -19.36 5.99
CA ALA A 190 -9.49 -20.07 6.86
C ALA A 190 -8.81 -21.23 7.61
N TYR A 191 -7.94 -22.01 6.95
CA TYR A 191 -7.21 -23.12 7.58
C TYR A 191 -6.19 -22.66 8.65
N GLY A 192 -5.63 -21.47 8.49
CA GLY A 192 -4.69 -20.89 9.47
C GLY A 192 -5.36 -20.36 10.74
N ASN A 193 -6.68 -20.13 10.73
CA ASN A 193 -7.40 -19.50 11.83
C ASN A 193 -7.96 -20.56 12.79
N ARG A 194 -7.44 -20.61 14.03
CA ARG A 194 -7.93 -21.51 15.09
C ARG A 194 -9.41 -21.28 15.44
N SER A 195 -9.97 -20.15 15.02
CA SER A 195 -11.29 -19.67 15.40
C SER A 195 -12.45 -20.16 14.52
N LYS A 196 -12.21 -20.97 13.47
CA LYS A 196 -13.25 -21.41 12.50
C LYS A 196 -14.09 -20.27 11.88
N VAL A 197 -13.56 -19.04 11.88
CA VAL A 197 -14.21 -17.89 11.24
C VAL A 197 -13.81 -17.89 9.77
N GLU A 198 -14.76 -17.73 8.86
CA GLU A 198 -14.50 -17.47 7.44
C GLU A 198 -13.54 -16.27 7.32
N SER A 199 -12.30 -16.54 6.90
CA SER A 199 -11.27 -15.50 6.76
C SER A 199 -11.13 -15.15 5.29
N VAL A 200 -11.34 -13.90 4.93
CA VAL A 200 -11.21 -13.43 3.53
C VAL A 200 -9.78 -13.06 3.16
N ALA A 201 -8.92 -12.80 4.16
CA ALA A 201 -7.55 -12.35 3.98
C ALA A 201 -6.61 -12.79 5.11
N CYS A 202 -5.30 -12.78 4.85
CA CYS A 202 -4.24 -13.05 5.84
C CYS A 202 -2.85 -12.72 5.29
N ALA A 203 -1.87 -12.54 6.18
CA ALA A 203 -0.46 -12.54 5.80
C ALA A 203 0.01 -13.98 5.51
N ILE A 204 0.75 -14.15 4.44
CA ILE A 204 1.30 -15.43 4.03
C ILE A 204 2.52 -15.75 4.87
N ARG A 205 2.45 -16.88 5.58
CA ARG A 205 3.58 -17.47 6.29
C ARG A 205 3.80 -18.87 5.73
N PRO A 206 4.58 -19.04 4.65
CA PRO A 206 4.70 -20.34 4.01
C PRO A 206 5.32 -21.32 5.00
N THR A 207 4.57 -22.37 5.31
CA THR A 207 5.01 -23.42 6.21
C THR A 207 5.73 -24.52 5.44
N LYS A 208 6.58 -25.27 6.13
CA LYS A 208 7.17 -26.50 5.58
C LYS A 208 6.12 -27.48 5.06
N THR A 209 4.92 -27.51 5.66
CA THR A 209 3.82 -28.35 5.19
C THR A 209 3.22 -27.88 3.87
N LEU A 210 3.18 -26.57 3.60
CA LEU A 210 2.59 -26.02 2.38
C LEU A 210 3.55 -26.10 1.19
N ILE A 211 4.78 -25.63 1.37
CA ILE A 211 5.77 -25.50 0.27
C ILE A 211 6.85 -26.60 0.28
N GLY A 212 6.81 -27.51 1.25
CA GLY A 212 7.72 -28.66 1.36
C GLY A 212 9.08 -28.36 2.00
N ARG A 213 9.40 -27.10 2.30
CA ARG A 213 10.67 -26.69 2.90
C ARG A 213 10.50 -25.49 3.84
N ASP A 214 11.49 -25.29 4.71
CA ASP A 214 11.51 -24.13 5.60
C ASP A 214 12.00 -22.90 4.85
N VAL A 215 11.26 -21.80 4.94
CA VAL A 215 11.55 -20.49 4.33
C VAL A 215 11.32 -19.36 5.32
N SER A 216 11.26 -19.66 6.62
CA SER A 216 10.88 -18.68 7.65
C SER A 216 11.81 -17.47 7.71
N GLN A 217 13.03 -17.59 7.18
CA GLN A 217 14.07 -16.54 7.20
C GLN A 217 14.22 -15.82 5.85
N VAL A 218 13.41 -16.17 4.84
CA VAL A 218 13.53 -15.57 3.50
C VAL A 218 12.91 -14.18 3.43
N PHE A 219 11.75 -14.00 4.05
CA PHE A 219 11.00 -12.74 3.96
C PHE A 219 11.49 -11.73 4.98
N GLY A 220 11.77 -10.51 4.52
CA GLY A 220 11.83 -9.30 5.35
C GLY A 220 10.45 -8.72 5.63
N ARG A 221 9.47 -8.96 4.76
CA ARG A 221 8.05 -8.59 4.91
C ARG A 221 7.18 -9.71 4.36
N TYR A 222 6.15 -10.12 5.10
CA TYR A 222 5.28 -11.20 4.65
C TYR A 222 4.33 -10.71 3.57
N PRO A 223 4.18 -11.42 2.44
CA PRO A 223 3.15 -11.13 1.45
C PRO A 223 1.74 -11.17 2.07
N PHE A 224 0.79 -10.44 1.49
CA PHE A 224 -0.59 -10.38 1.96
C PHE A 224 -1.55 -10.87 0.88
N ILE A 225 -2.48 -11.75 1.23
CA ILE A 225 -3.45 -12.35 0.29
C ILE A 225 -4.87 -12.11 0.75
N ALA A 226 -5.77 -11.88 -0.20
CA ALA A 226 -7.21 -11.86 0.01
C ALA A 226 -7.95 -12.45 -1.20
N SER A 227 -9.12 -13.05 -0.98
CA SER A 227 -9.96 -13.57 -2.08
C SER A 227 -11.16 -12.67 -2.36
N PHE A 228 -11.48 -12.52 -3.64
CA PHE A 228 -12.53 -11.64 -4.12
C PHE A 228 -13.37 -12.32 -5.19
N LYS A 229 -14.59 -11.81 -5.39
CA LYS A 229 -15.48 -12.19 -6.48
C LYS A 229 -16.09 -10.97 -7.14
N SER A 230 -16.17 -10.99 -8.46
CA SER A 230 -16.78 -9.94 -9.29
C SER A 230 -17.52 -10.54 -10.48
N GLY A 231 -18.85 -10.63 -10.40
CA GLY A 231 -19.63 -11.37 -11.39
C GLY A 231 -19.35 -12.87 -11.32
N ASN A 232 -18.93 -13.45 -12.44
CA ASN A 232 -18.54 -14.86 -12.59
C ASN A 232 -17.03 -15.07 -12.52
N PHE A 233 -16.29 -14.15 -11.90
CA PHE A 233 -14.85 -14.26 -11.73
C PHE A 233 -14.55 -14.17 -10.24
N ASP A 234 -14.08 -15.24 -9.63
CA ASP A 234 -13.33 -15.19 -8.36
C ASP A 234 -11.83 -15.33 -8.56
N PHE A 235 -11.08 -14.83 -7.58
CA PHE A 235 -9.62 -14.89 -7.60
C PHE A 235 -9.06 -14.69 -6.21
N ALA A 236 -7.88 -15.27 -5.98
CA ALA A 236 -6.99 -14.91 -4.88
C ALA A 236 -6.01 -13.83 -5.33
N PHE A 237 -6.10 -12.65 -4.71
CA PHE A 237 -5.19 -11.54 -4.97
C PHE A 237 -4.10 -11.49 -3.92
N LEU A 238 -2.86 -11.74 -4.35
CA LEU A 238 -1.65 -11.69 -3.57
C LEU A 238 -0.87 -10.41 -3.87
N SER A 239 -0.44 -9.70 -2.84
CA SER A 239 0.44 -8.54 -2.98
C SER A 239 1.62 -8.61 -2.00
N SER A 240 2.78 -8.14 -2.45
CA SER A 240 3.98 -8.02 -1.63
C SER A 240 4.79 -6.81 -2.05
N HIS A 241 5.51 -6.22 -1.09
CA HIS A 241 6.59 -5.29 -1.36
C HIS A 241 7.91 -5.99 -1.05
N ILE A 242 8.56 -6.48 -2.09
CA ILE A 242 9.80 -7.26 -1.99
C ILE A 242 10.93 -6.36 -1.48
N VAL A 243 11.82 -6.87 -0.63
CA VAL A 243 12.90 -6.08 -0.02
C VAL A 243 13.75 -5.33 -1.04
N PHE A 244 14.14 -4.09 -0.71
CA PHE A 244 15.09 -3.35 -1.56
C PHE A 244 16.53 -3.77 -1.31
N GLY A 245 16.93 -3.97 -0.06
CA GLY A 245 18.31 -4.31 0.31
C GLY A 245 18.50 -5.81 0.58
N SER A 246 19.69 -6.32 0.30
CA SER A 246 20.10 -7.63 0.78
C SER A 246 20.80 -7.53 2.14
N PRO A 247 20.58 -8.49 3.06
CA PRO A 247 21.38 -8.59 4.28
C PRO A 247 22.89 -8.70 3.99
N SER A 248 23.70 -8.01 4.80
CA SER A 248 25.16 -8.09 4.77
C SER A 248 25.73 -9.24 5.60
N ASP A 249 24.90 -9.87 6.44
CA ASP A 249 25.29 -11.02 7.25
C ASP A 249 25.44 -12.27 6.38
N GLU A 250 26.61 -12.89 6.43
CA GLU A 250 27.00 -14.00 5.54
C GLU A 250 26.26 -15.30 5.86
N GLU A 251 25.95 -15.54 7.14
CA GLU A 251 25.20 -16.72 7.59
C GLU A 251 23.74 -16.61 7.14
N LEU A 252 23.13 -15.44 7.32
CA LEU A 252 21.78 -15.15 6.87
C LEU A 252 21.69 -15.20 5.34
N LYS A 253 22.66 -14.65 4.61
CA LYS A 253 22.75 -14.76 3.15
C LYS A 253 22.70 -16.22 2.70
N THR A 254 23.59 -17.05 3.27
CA THR A 254 23.67 -18.48 2.94
C THR A 254 22.36 -19.18 3.26
N THR A 255 21.75 -18.85 4.40
CA THR A 255 20.45 -19.39 4.82
C THR A 255 19.34 -19.04 3.83
N ILE A 256 19.22 -17.77 3.43
CA ILE A 256 18.22 -17.30 2.45
C ILE A 256 18.39 -18.03 1.12
N LEU A 257 19.61 -18.10 0.59
CA LEU A 257 19.90 -18.78 -0.68
C LEU A 257 19.60 -20.27 -0.62
N GLN A 258 19.97 -20.94 0.48
CA GLN A 258 19.71 -22.36 0.66
C GLN A 258 18.21 -22.65 0.81
N GLN A 259 17.48 -21.81 1.54
CA GLN A 259 16.03 -21.97 1.72
C GLN A 259 15.25 -21.67 0.44
N ALA A 260 15.63 -20.65 -0.34
CA ALA A 260 14.92 -20.27 -1.55
C ALA A 260 15.28 -21.14 -2.76
N PHE A 261 16.57 -21.38 -3.00
CA PHE A 261 17.10 -21.98 -4.23
C PHE A 261 17.90 -23.27 -4.01
N GLY A 262 18.28 -23.60 -2.77
CA GLY A 262 19.10 -24.78 -2.48
C GLY A 262 20.57 -24.64 -2.85
N VAL A 263 21.05 -23.39 -3.01
CA VAL A 263 22.45 -23.06 -3.31
C VAL A 263 23.07 -22.26 -2.17
N SER A 264 24.40 -22.26 -2.08
CA SER A 264 25.12 -21.47 -1.07
C SER A 264 25.60 -20.11 -1.57
N SER A 265 25.62 -19.88 -2.89
CA SER A 265 26.13 -18.65 -3.50
C SER A 265 25.12 -18.06 -4.48
N TYR A 266 24.99 -16.73 -4.52
CA TYR A 266 24.09 -16.07 -5.48
C TYR A 266 24.65 -16.13 -6.90
N GLU A 267 25.97 -16.32 -7.04
CA GLU A 267 26.66 -16.53 -8.30
C GLU A 267 26.16 -17.78 -9.05
N ASP A 268 25.61 -18.76 -8.32
CA ASP A 268 25.04 -19.98 -8.89
C ASP A 268 23.67 -19.75 -9.54
N LEU A 269 23.05 -18.58 -9.34
CA LEU A 269 21.73 -18.24 -9.86
C LEU A 269 21.76 -17.59 -11.25
N GLY A 270 22.96 -17.23 -11.73
CA GLY A 270 23.17 -16.71 -13.08
C GLY A 270 23.02 -15.19 -13.22
N VAL A 271 22.75 -14.76 -14.45
CA VAL A 271 22.83 -13.35 -14.87
C VAL A 271 21.71 -12.51 -14.23
N GLY A 272 22.08 -11.32 -13.71
CA GLY A 272 21.14 -10.38 -13.08
C GLY A 272 21.03 -10.54 -11.57
N VAL A 273 21.59 -11.62 -11.01
CA VAL A 273 21.67 -11.82 -9.58
C VAL A 273 23.02 -11.30 -9.06
N THR A 274 22.97 -10.49 -8.01
CA THR A 274 24.14 -9.86 -7.41
C THR A 274 24.03 -9.91 -5.88
N ALA A 275 25.12 -9.57 -5.19
CA ALA A 275 25.12 -9.40 -3.74
C ALA A 275 24.02 -8.43 -3.24
N SER A 276 23.63 -7.43 -4.04
CA SER A 276 22.60 -6.45 -3.67
C SER A 276 21.16 -6.83 -4.09
N THR A 277 21.00 -7.91 -4.85
CA THR A 277 19.68 -8.32 -5.41
C THR A 277 19.26 -9.75 -5.06
N TYR A 278 20.15 -10.61 -4.52
CA TYR A 278 19.82 -12.01 -4.25
C TYR A 278 18.61 -12.19 -3.32
N ALA A 279 18.45 -11.32 -2.31
CA ALA A 279 17.35 -11.43 -1.36
C ALA A 279 16.00 -11.16 -2.04
N ARG A 280 15.96 -10.24 -3.01
CA ARG A 280 14.77 -9.91 -3.80
C ARG A 280 14.31 -11.12 -4.61
N TRP A 281 15.27 -11.75 -5.29
CA TRP A 281 15.04 -12.99 -6.03
C TRP A 281 14.58 -14.13 -5.13
N ALA A 282 15.14 -14.26 -3.94
CA ALA A 282 14.76 -15.28 -2.97
C ALA A 282 13.31 -15.10 -2.49
N GLU A 283 12.90 -13.89 -2.09
CA GLU A 283 11.51 -13.62 -1.72
C GLU A 283 10.56 -13.92 -2.88
N MET A 284 10.90 -13.46 -4.09
CA MET A 284 10.06 -13.69 -5.26
C MET A 284 9.95 -15.17 -5.65
N LYS A 285 11.03 -15.95 -5.52
CA LYS A 285 11.00 -17.41 -5.72
C LYS A 285 10.03 -18.07 -4.74
N VAL A 286 10.05 -17.66 -3.47
CA VAL A 286 9.18 -18.22 -2.44
C VAL A 286 7.72 -17.78 -2.65
N VAL A 287 7.47 -16.55 -3.11
CA VAL A 287 6.14 -16.10 -3.55
C VAL A 287 5.61 -16.99 -4.68
N ALA A 288 6.40 -17.22 -5.72
CA ALA A 288 5.98 -18.04 -6.85
C ALA A 288 5.73 -19.51 -6.45
N ASP A 289 6.57 -20.06 -5.56
CA ASP A 289 6.36 -21.40 -4.99
C ASP A 289 5.12 -21.49 -4.11
N PHE A 290 4.81 -20.43 -3.36
CA PHE A 290 3.55 -20.34 -2.63
C PHE A 290 2.37 -20.35 -3.60
N MET A 291 2.39 -19.57 -4.68
CA MET A 291 1.30 -19.53 -5.66
C MET A 291 1.05 -20.91 -6.28
N LYS A 292 2.13 -21.62 -6.63
CA LYS A 292 2.05 -23.03 -7.06
C LYS A 292 1.43 -23.94 -6.01
N ALA A 293 1.87 -23.81 -4.75
CA ALA A 293 1.34 -24.61 -3.66
C ALA A 293 -0.13 -24.28 -3.35
N TYR A 294 -0.53 -23.01 -3.45
CA TYR A 294 -1.90 -22.57 -3.24
C TYR A 294 -2.85 -23.29 -4.20
N LYS A 295 -2.59 -23.20 -5.51
CA LYS A 295 -3.38 -23.85 -6.56
C LYS A 295 -3.50 -25.37 -6.38
N LYS A 296 -2.42 -26.00 -5.90
CA LYS A 296 -2.41 -27.44 -5.64
C LYS A 296 -3.30 -27.84 -4.45
N ASN A 297 -3.45 -26.98 -3.44
CA ASN A 297 -4.04 -27.35 -2.15
C ASN A 297 -5.44 -26.75 -1.92
N TYR A 298 -5.87 -25.80 -2.74
CA TYR A 298 -7.14 -25.07 -2.60
C TYR A 298 -7.92 -25.10 -3.93
N HIS A 299 -9.22 -24.83 -3.88
CA HIS A 299 -10.08 -24.93 -5.06
C HIS A 299 -9.79 -23.79 -6.04
N GLU A 300 -9.73 -22.57 -5.52
CA GLU A 300 -9.39 -21.35 -6.26
C GLU A 300 -8.09 -21.50 -7.08
N GLN A 301 -8.21 -21.51 -8.41
CA GLN A 301 -7.07 -21.59 -9.33
C GLN A 301 -6.55 -20.22 -9.80
N ASP A 302 -7.36 -19.16 -9.67
CA ASP A 302 -7.04 -17.81 -10.10
C ASP A 302 -6.22 -17.05 -9.07
N VAL A 303 -4.93 -17.33 -9.07
CA VAL A 303 -3.97 -16.65 -8.19
C VAL A 303 -3.24 -15.55 -8.96
N ILE A 304 -3.54 -14.31 -8.62
CA ILE A 304 -2.90 -13.12 -9.18
C ILE A 304 -1.91 -12.56 -8.16
N PHE A 305 -0.65 -12.42 -8.54
CA PHE A 305 0.31 -11.61 -7.79
C PHE A 305 0.45 -10.22 -8.41
N ALA A 306 0.49 -9.18 -7.57
CA ALA A 306 0.91 -7.84 -8.01
C ALA A 306 1.62 -7.06 -6.89
N GLY A 307 2.71 -6.38 -7.24
CA GLY A 307 3.42 -5.52 -6.31
C GLY A 307 4.77 -5.04 -6.82
N ASP A 308 5.40 -4.19 -6.01
CA ASP A 308 6.78 -3.76 -6.21
C ASP A 308 7.74 -4.90 -5.83
N THR A 309 8.37 -5.46 -6.86
CA THR A 309 9.33 -6.57 -6.74
C THR A 309 10.76 -6.10 -6.51
N ASN A 310 11.04 -4.81 -6.69
CA ASN A 310 12.38 -4.25 -6.73
C ASN A 310 13.34 -4.99 -7.68
N LEU A 311 12.81 -5.67 -8.70
CA LEU A 311 13.53 -6.46 -9.70
C LEU A 311 13.15 -5.97 -11.09
N GLU A 312 14.12 -5.82 -12.00
CA GLU A 312 13.79 -5.48 -13.40
C GLU A 312 13.20 -6.71 -14.11
N GLY A 313 12.17 -6.51 -14.91
CA GLY A 313 11.44 -7.62 -15.57
C GLY A 313 12.20 -8.37 -16.68
N ARG A 314 13.34 -7.86 -17.16
CA ARG A 314 14.07 -8.43 -18.33
C ARG A 314 15.19 -9.41 -17.97
N PHE A 315 15.26 -9.86 -16.72
CA PHE A 315 16.28 -10.82 -16.30
C PHE A 315 15.85 -12.28 -16.56
N PRO A 316 16.73 -13.15 -17.07
CA PRO A 316 16.40 -14.54 -17.41
C PRO A 316 15.88 -15.38 -16.23
N LEU A 317 16.25 -15.04 -15.00
CA LEU A 317 15.82 -15.79 -13.82
C LEU A 317 14.30 -15.76 -13.62
N TRP A 318 13.60 -14.73 -14.12
CA TRP A 318 12.13 -14.70 -14.12
C TRP A 318 11.53 -15.90 -14.84
N GLU A 319 12.04 -16.25 -16.03
CA GLU A 319 11.54 -17.38 -16.81
C GLU A 319 11.71 -18.70 -16.04
N THR A 320 12.84 -18.88 -15.37
CA THR A 320 13.10 -20.05 -14.53
C THR A 320 12.14 -20.11 -13.34
N ILE A 321 11.99 -19.00 -12.59
CA ILE A 321 11.08 -18.93 -11.44
C ILE A 321 9.64 -19.23 -11.87
N ALA A 322 9.19 -18.60 -12.95
CA ALA A 322 7.81 -18.70 -13.39
C ALA A 322 7.49 -20.09 -13.97
N LYS A 323 8.44 -20.70 -14.69
CA LYS A 323 8.35 -22.08 -15.15
C LYS A 323 8.33 -23.08 -13.99
N ASP A 324 9.22 -22.94 -13.02
CA ASP A 324 9.28 -23.82 -11.84
C ASP A 324 8.02 -23.70 -10.98
N ALA A 325 7.43 -22.50 -10.94
CA ALA A 325 6.15 -22.22 -10.30
C ALA A 325 4.94 -22.79 -11.06
N GLY A 326 5.14 -23.49 -12.17
CA GLY A 326 4.07 -24.18 -12.90
C GLY A 326 3.56 -23.43 -14.12
N GLY A 327 4.36 -22.52 -14.71
CA GLY A 327 4.02 -21.84 -15.96
C GLY A 327 3.34 -20.49 -15.78
N PHE A 328 3.62 -19.79 -14.68
CA PHE A 328 3.24 -18.39 -14.55
C PHE A 328 3.97 -17.53 -15.60
N GLU A 329 3.42 -16.37 -15.92
CA GLU A 329 3.99 -15.37 -16.82
C GLU A 329 4.12 -14.04 -16.07
N LEU A 330 5.30 -13.41 -16.21
CA LEU A 330 5.58 -12.08 -15.70
C LEU A 330 5.04 -11.06 -16.71
N GLU A 331 4.29 -10.08 -16.21
CA GLU A 331 3.76 -8.99 -17.02
C GLU A 331 4.25 -7.63 -16.51
N ILE A 332 4.08 -6.61 -17.36
CA ILE A 332 4.63 -5.25 -17.22
C ILE A 332 6.16 -5.23 -17.39
N LEU A 333 6.59 -4.98 -18.62
CA LEU A 333 8.02 -4.79 -18.96
C LEU A 333 8.38 -3.33 -19.25
N ASP A 334 7.38 -2.44 -19.16
CA ASP A 334 7.54 -1.00 -19.30
C ASP A 334 7.96 -0.38 -17.97
N PRO A 335 8.64 0.79 -17.98
CA PRO A 335 9.05 1.46 -16.74
C PRO A 335 7.86 1.76 -15.84
N THR A 336 8.02 1.47 -14.54
CA THR A 336 7.03 1.67 -13.49
C THR A 336 7.48 2.66 -12.43
N THR A 337 8.70 3.22 -12.54
CA THR A 337 9.20 4.24 -11.60
C THR A 337 9.58 5.55 -12.26
N ILE A 338 9.54 6.62 -11.48
CA ILE A 338 9.91 7.97 -11.86
C ILE A 338 11.43 8.12 -11.89
N SER A 339 11.95 8.73 -12.95
CA SER A 339 13.25 9.39 -12.88
C SER A 339 13.11 10.84 -12.44
N VAL A 340 13.62 11.19 -11.27
CA VAL A 340 13.59 12.59 -10.77
C VAL A 340 14.36 13.57 -11.65
N ASN A 341 15.38 13.08 -12.38
CA ASN A 341 16.21 13.90 -13.26
C ASN A 341 15.56 14.01 -14.64
N LYS A 342 15.68 15.17 -15.29
CA LYS A 342 15.28 15.31 -16.70
C LYS A 342 16.19 14.50 -17.63
N TYR A 343 17.49 14.45 -17.34
CA TYR A 343 18.48 13.77 -18.17
C TYR A 343 19.27 12.73 -17.39
N ARG A 344 19.63 11.62 -18.05
CA ARG A 344 20.56 10.61 -17.57
C ARG A 344 21.59 10.37 -18.68
N ARG A 345 22.84 10.77 -18.46
CA ARG A 345 23.92 10.69 -19.46
C ARG A 345 23.50 11.31 -20.80
N ASP A 346 23.00 12.55 -20.74
CA ASP A 346 22.52 13.35 -21.89
C ASP A 346 21.29 12.82 -22.64
N VAL A 347 20.71 11.70 -22.20
CA VAL A 347 19.44 11.18 -22.71
C VAL A 347 18.31 11.66 -21.82
N GLU A 348 17.26 12.24 -22.41
CA GLU A 348 16.07 12.63 -21.67
C GLU A 348 15.38 11.38 -21.10
N THR A 349 15.06 11.41 -19.82
CA THR A 349 14.45 10.28 -19.11
C THR A 349 12.97 10.15 -19.41
N ASN A 350 12.34 11.22 -19.91
CA ASN A 350 10.88 11.36 -20.03
C ASN A 350 10.13 11.05 -18.71
N GLY A 351 10.81 11.25 -17.58
CA GLY A 351 10.27 10.94 -16.27
C GLY A 351 10.28 9.46 -15.91
N LEU A 352 10.90 8.58 -16.70
CA LEU A 352 10.88 7.13 -16.51
C LEU A 352 12.25 6.59 -16.06
N ALA A 353 12.26 5.59 -15.16
CA ALA A 353 13.50 5.00 -14.61
C ALA A 353 13.60 3.46 -14.74
N SER A 354 12.88 2.70 -13.91
CA SER A 354 13.00 1.23 -13.75
C SER A 354 11.62 0.57 -13.88
N ASN A 355 11.57 -0.75 -14.11
CA ASN A 355 10.33 -1.52 -14.13
C ASN A 355 10.26 -2.52 -12.96
N TYR A 356 9.92 -2.05 -11.76
CA TYR A 356 9.92 -2.88 -10.56
C TYR A 356 8.56 -3.48 -10.21
N ASP A 357 7.48 -2.86 -10.69
CA ASP A 357 6.12 -3.28 -10.40
C ASP A 357 5.65 -4.25 -11.46
N HIS A 358 5.24 -5.45 -11.05
CA HIS A 358 4.86 -6.51 -11.97
C HIS A 358 3.57 -7.20 -11.57
N PHE A 359 2.90 -7.79 -12.56
CA PHE A 359 1.98 -8.90 -12.30
C PHE A 359 2.70 -10.23 -12.54
N LEU A 360 2.31 -11.25 -11.79
CA LEU A 360 2.64 -12.64 -12.09
C LEU A 360 1.33 -13.43 -12.08
N VAL A 361 0.97 -14.02 -13.23
CA VAL A 361 -0.33 -14.70 -13.44
C VAL A 361 -0.15 -16.00 -14.22
N HIS A 362 -1.07 -16.95 -14.07
CA HIS A 362 -1.05 -18.17 -14.88
C HIS A 362 -2.04 -18.03 -16.05
N PRO A 363 -1.58 -17.93 -17.31
CA PRO A 363 -2.43 -17.55 -18.44
C PRO A 363 -3.50 -18.58 -18.81
N GLN A 364 -3.32 -19.85 -18.40
CA GLN A 364 -4.28 -20.92 -18.66
C GLN A 364 -5.28 -21.14 -17.55
N ASP A 365 -5.09 -20.51 -16.40
CA ASP A 365 -6.04 -20.68 -15.29
C ASP A 365 -6.81 -19.34 -15.23
N THR A 366 -6.08 -18.22 -15.15
CA THR A 366 -6.66 -16.87 -15.13
C THR A 366 -6.95 -16.29 -16.51
N LYS A 367 -7.82 -16.97 -17.27
CA LYS A 367 -8.19 -16.62 -18.65
C LYS A 367 -9.07 -15.39 -18.75
N GLU A 368 -9.74 -15.05 -17.67
CA GLU A 368 -10.60 -13.89 -17.48
C GLU A 368 -9.74 -12.64 -17.66
N CYS A 369 -8.51 -12.69 -17.16
CA CYS A 369 -7.58 -11.58 -17.20
C CYS A 369 -6.80 -11.52 -18.52
N ASN A 370 -6.89 -10.37 -19.18
CA ASN A 370 -6.06 -10.06 -20.33
C ASN A 370 -4.69 -9.53 -19.89
N ALA A 371 -3.89 -10.44 -19.33
CA ALA A 371 -2.58 -10.17 -18.77
C ALA A 371 -1.61 -9.51 -19.77
N LYS A 372 -1.66 -9.96 -21.03
CA LYS A 372 -0.82 -9.43 -22.13
C LYS A 372 -1.14 -7.99 -22.53
N ASN A 373 -2.30 -7.49 -22.14
CA ASN A 373 -2.70 -6.09 -22.32
C ASN A 373 -2.69 -5.32 -21.00
N SER A 374 -2.01 -5.85 -19.97
CA SER A 374 -1.69 -5.06 -18.79
C SER A 374 -0.81 -3.86 -19.17
N SER A 375 -0.94 -2.77 -18.41
CA SER A 375 -0.29 -1.50 -18.76
C SER A 375 0.08 -0.70 -17.52
N VAL A 376 0.98 0.27 -17.72
CA VAL A 376 1.38 1.24 -16.71
C VAL A 376 0.55 2.52 -16.88
N VAL A 377 0.08 3.10 -15.78
CA VAL A 377 -0.67 4.36 -15.77
C VAL A 377 0.27 5.53 -15.45
N TYR A 378 0.77 6.19 -16.49
CA TYR A 378 1.65 7.34 -16.38
C TYR A 378 0.90 8.63 -16.01
N TYR A 379 0.82 8.95 -14.71
CA TYR A 379 0.13 10.16 -14.25
C TYR A 379 0.85 11.47 -14.64
N HIS A 380 2.11 11.42 -15.11
CA HIS A 380 2.80 12.58 -15.68
C HIS A 380 2.49 12.80 -17.16
N GLU A 381 1.58 11.99 -17.74
CA GLU A 381 1.08 12.14 -19.12
C GLU A 381 -0.46 12.37 -19.18
N GLY A 382 -0.93 12.79 -20.37
CA GLY A 382 -2.37 12.84 -20.68
C GLY A 382 -3.22 13.79 -19.83
N GLU A 383 -4.46 13.38 -19.52
CA GLU A 383 -5.39 14.15 -18.67
C GLU A 383 -4.91 14.29 -17.22
N LEU A 384 -4.31 13.24 -16.66
CA LEU A 384 -3.76 13.26 -15.30
C LEU A 384 -2.68 14.34 -15.17
N ALA A 385 -1.75 14.39 -16.13
CA ALA A 385 -0.74 15.44 -16.19
C ALA A 385 -1.35 16.83 -16.31
N ARG A 386 -2.39 17.02 -17.13
CA ARG A 386 -3.08 18.30 -17.23
C ARG A 386 -3.67 18.72 -15.88
N GLY A 387 -4.30 17.79 -15.16
CA GLY A 387 -4.81 17.99 -13.82
C GLY A 387 -3.72 18.48 -12.86
N ILE A 388 -2.62 17.73 -12.76
CA ILE A 388 -1.48 18.05 -11.88
C ILE A 388 -0.85 19.38 -12.31
N ASN A 389 -0.57 19.57 -13.59
CA ASN A 389 0.07 20.77 -14.13
C ASN A 389 -0.79 22.02 -13.92
N SER A 390 -2.12 21.90 -14.00
CA SER A 390 -3.03 23.02 -13.73
C SER A 390 -2.93 23.52 -12.28
N ARG A 391 -2.62 22.63 -11.33
CA ARG A 391 -2.52 22.92 -9.89
C ARG A 391 -1.10 23.30 -9.48
N TYR A 392 -0.08 22.60 -9.98
CA TYR A 392 1.27 22.62 -9.42
C TYR A 392 2.40 23.00 -10.38
N LEU A 393 2.22 22.95 -11.71
CA LEU A 393 3.29 23.32 -12.63
C LEU A 393 3.51 24.84 -12.60
N VAL A 394 4.69 25.27 -12.14
CA VAL A 394 5.04 26.69 -11.99
C VAL A 394 6.04 27.20 -13.03
N ARG A 395 6.81 26.29 -13.65
CA ARG A 395 7.85 26.63 -14.63
C ARG A 395 7.30 26.82 -16.05
N GLY A 396 7.99 27.64 -16.83
CA GLY A 396 7.83 27.72 -18.28
C GLY A 396 8.79 26.79 -19.03
N GLN A 397 8.76 26.83 -20.36
CA GLN A 397 9.63 26.02 -21.22
C GLN A 397 11.12 26.27 -20.95
N THR A 398 11.51 27.50 -20.61
CA THR A 398 12.88 27.90 -20.29
C THR A 398 13.33 27.53 -18.87
N GLY A 399 12.50 26.83 -18.09
CA GLY A 399 12.78 26.49 -16.70
C GLY A 399 12.59 27.63 -15.69
N THR A 400 12.17 28.80 -16.16
CA THR A 400 11.93 29.96 -15.31
C THR A 400 10.53 29.96 -14.70
N LEU A 401 10.40 30.51 -13.49
CA LEU A 401 9.14 30.68 -12.80
C LEU A 401 8.23 31.67 -13.56
N THR A 402 7.03 31.22 -13.92
CA THR A 402 6.06 32.06 -14.67
C THR A 402 5.19 32.91 -13.74
N SER A 403 4.58 33.97 -14.25
CA SER A 403 3.61 34.79 -13.48
C SER A 403 2.38 33.98 -13.05
N VAL A 404 1.92 33.03 -13.87
CA VAL A 404 0.84 32.10 -13.51
C VAL A 404 1.33 31.13 -12.44
N GLY A 405 2.56 30.62 -12.58
CA GLY A 405 3.22 29.76 -11.60
C GLY A 405 3.33 30.41 -10.22
N LYS A 406 3.70 31.69 -10.14
CA LYS A 406 3.72 32.45 -8.87
C LYS A 406 2.36 32.44 -8.16
N LYS A 407 1.26 32.57 -8.91
CA LYS A 407 -0.10 32.53 -8.34
C LYS A 407 -0.47 31.13 -7.84
N LYS A 408 -0.11 30.08 -8.58
CA LYS A 408 -0.34 28.68 -8.18
C LYS A 408 0.44 28.34 -6.92
N TRP A 409 1.72 28.67 -6.91
CA TRP A 409 2.61 28.52 -5.76
C TRP A 409 1.99 29.19 -4.54
N LYS A 410 1.70 30.50 -4.61
CA LYS A 410 1.12 31.23 -3.48
C LYS A 410 -0.16 30.59 -2.98
N ARG A 411 -1.09 30.22 -3.87
CA ARG A 411 -2.35 29.58 -3.48
C ARG A 411 -2.13 28.25 -2.74
N ALA A 412 -1.18 27.44 -3.20
CA ALA A 412 -0.85 26.16 -2.58
C ALA A 412 -0.14 26.35 -1.22
N ALA A 413 0.79 27.28 -1.14
CA ALA A 413 1.47 27.69 0.09
C ALA A 413 0.46 28.19 1.14
N ASP A 414 -0.43 29.13 0.77
CA ASP A 414 -1.47 29.67 1.65
C ASP A 414 -2.40 28.54 2.16
N LYS A 415 -2.75 27.58 1.30
CA LYS A 415 -3.57 26.42 1.69
C LYS A 415 -2.83 25.51 2.67
N TYR A 416 -1.55 25.26 2.44
CA TYR A 416 -0.71 24.42 3.30
C TYR A 416 -0.52 25.05 4.68
N GLU A 417 -0.20 26.35 4.72
CA GLU A 417 -0.07 27.14 5.95
C GLU A 417 -1.38 27.14 6.76
N ALA A 418 -2.51 27.39 6.10
CA ALA A 418 -3.83 27.38 6.75
C ALA A 418 -4.19 25.99 7.31
N MET A 419 -3.86 24.91 6.60
CA MET A 419 -4.04 23.55 7.08
C MET A 419 -3.22 23.32 8.35
N MET A 420 -1.92 23.62 8.34
CA MET A 420 -1.07 23.46 9.52
C MET A 420 -1.55 24.29 10.72
N GLY A 421 -1.93 25.55 10.49
CA GLY A 421 -2.43 26.45 11.52
C GLY A 421 -3.79 26.04 12.11
N SER A 422 -4.54 25.18 11.41
CA SER A 422 -5.83 24.68 11.89
C SER A 422 -5.73 23.46 12.83
N LEU A 423 -4.58 22.80 12.87
CA LEU A 423 -4.38 21.59 13.67
C LEU A 423 -4.22 21.93 15.16
N LEU A 424 -5.04 21.31 15.99
CA LEU A 424 -5.02 21.49 17.44
C LEU A 424 -4.50 20.25 18.15
N THR A 425 -3.89 20.45 19.32
CA THR A 425 -3.51 19.40 20.27
C THR A 425 -3.86 19.83 21.69
N VAL A 426 -3.72 18.94 22.65
CA VAL A 426 -3.98 19.25 24.06
C VAL A 426 -2.71 19.76 24.72
N LYS A 427 -2.74 21.00 25.22
CA LYS A 427 -1.70 21.62 26.04
C LYS A 427 -2.35 22.21 27.29
N ASN A 428 -1.80 21.94 28.48
CA ASN A 428 -2.35 22.42 29.75
C ASN A 428 -3.86 22.15 29.93
N ASN A 429 -4.32 20.95 29.56
CA ASN A 429 -5.73 20.53 29.60
C ASN A 429 -6.68 21.41 28.78
N GLN A 430 -6.20 22.03 27.70
CA GLN A 430 -7.01 22.79 26.74
C GLN A 430 -6.59 22.46 25.31
N LEU A 431 -7.52 22.58 24.36
CA LEU A 431 -7.18 22.56 22.94
C LEU A 431 -6.39 23.82 22.60
N SER A 432 -5.26 23.64 21.93
CA SER A 432 -4.31 24.70 21.58
C SER A 432 -3.65 24.38 20.24
N PRO A 433 -3.12 25.38 19.51
CA PRO A 433 -2.41 25.14 18.26
C PRO A 433 -1.32 24.08 18.43
N MET A 434 -1.29 23.12 17.51
CA MET A 434 -0.31 22.03 17.51
C MET A 434 1.09 22.59 17.28
N PHE A 435 1.23 23.44 16.28
CA PHE A 435 2.48 24.06 15.83
C PHE A 435 2.55 25.55 16.19
N SER A 436 3.76 26.05 16.47
CA SER A 436 4.01 27.49 16.58
C SER A 436 4.08 28.16 15.21
N GLU A 437 4.01 29.50 15.17
CA GLU A 437 4.18 30.26 13.92
C GLU A 437 5.56 30.00 13.28
N GLU A 438 6.61 29.85 14.09
CA GLU A 438 7.95 29.54 13.60
C GLU A 438 8.05 28.12 13.03
N GLU A 439 7.38 27.14 13.65
CA GLU A 439 7.32 25.77 13.14
C GLU A 439 6.56 25.70 11.81
N ILE A 440 5.44 26.43 11.69
CA ILE A 440 4.67 26.54 10.45
C ILE A 440 5.51 27.19 9.35
N ALA A 441 6.19 28.30 9.64
CA ALA A 441 7.05 29.00 8.67
C ALA A 441 8.20 28.12 8.17
N LEU A 442 8.85 27.38 9.08
CA LEU A 442 9.92 26.45 8.72
C LEU A 442 9.40 25.31 7.84
N ASP A 443 8.25 24.73 8.17
CA ASP A 443 7.71 23.62 7.40
C ASP A 443 7.17 24.07 6.03
N LEU A 444 6.60 25.28 5.97
CA LEU A 444 6.20 25.93 4.73
C LEU A 444 7.40 26.12 3.79
N GLN A 445 8.55 26.57 4.31
CA GLN A 445 9.77 26.68 3.49
C GLN A 445 10.19 25.32 2.90
N ILE A 446 10.08 24.24 3.68
CA ILE A 446 10.40 22.89 3.20
C ILE A 446 9.38 22.42 2.15
N TYR A 447 8.10 22.71 2.35
CA TYR A 447 7.03 22.46 1.39
C TYR A 447 7.29 23.16 0.06
N GLU A 448 7.55 24.46 0.10
CA GLU A 448 7.82 25.27 -1.08
C GLU A 448 9.08 24.81 -1.82
N GLY A 449 10.16 24.51 -1.08
CA GLY A 449 11.39 23.98 -1.64
C GLY A 449 11.18 22.65 -2.36
N ARG A 450 10.46 21.71 -1.75
CA ARG A 450 10.27 20.35 -2.33
C ARG A 450 9.26 20.33 -3.46
N ILE A 451 8.15 21.07 -3.35
CA ILE A 451 7.09 21.08 -4.35
C ILE A 451 7.38 22.03 -5.51
N PHE A 452 7.91 23.22 -5.26
CA PHE A 452 8.00 24.25 -6.30
C PHE A 452 9.42 24.57 -6.75
N GLU A 453 10.38 24.75 -5.84
CA GLU A 453 11.75 25.11 -6.23
C GLU A 453 12.46 24.01 -7.02
N THR A 454 12.22 22.74 -6.66
CA THR A 454 12.76 21.56 -7.37
C THR A 454 12.35 21.53 -8.84
N GLN A 455 11.17 22.04 -9.18
CA GLN A 455 10.71 22.12 -10.57
C GLN A 455 11.62 23.02 -11.40
N LEU A 456 12.27 24.03 -10.79
CA LEU A 456 13.10 25.00 -11.51
C LEU A 456 14.51 24.46 -11.82
N GLN A 457 14.82 23.22 -11.41
CA GLN A 457 16.12 22.58 -11.59
C GLN A 457 15.99 21.30 -12.43
N ASP A 458 16.83 21.14 -13.45
CA ASP A 458 16.79 19.95 -14.32
C ASP A 458 17.18 18.65 -13.60
N SER A 459 18.00 18.76 -12.55
CA SER A 459 18.39 17.65 -11.66
C SER A 459 17.25 17.15 -10.76
N THR A 460 16.10 17.83 -10.72
CA THR A 460 14.94 17.41 -9.91
C THR A 460 13.62 17.65 -10.61
N TYR A 461 13.63 17.70 -11.95
CA TYR A 461 12.51 18.08 -12.79
C TYR A 461 11.21 17.33 -12.46
N TYR A 462 11.27 16.01 -12.34
CA TYR A 462 10.11 15.16 -12.09
C TYR A 462 9.86 14.89 -10.60
N LYS A 463 10.69 15.47 -9.71
CA LYS A 463 10.57 15.27 -8.26
C LYS A 463 9.21 15.72 -7.73
N LEU A 464 8.58 16.72 -8.35
CA LEU A 464 7.21 17.15 -8.03
C LEU A 464 6.23 15.96 -7.93
N TYR A 465 6.27 15.06 -8.91
CA TYR A 465 5.33 13.94 -8.97
C TYR A 465 5.58 12.94 -7.85
N GLN A 466 6.85 12.68 -7.51
CA GLN A 466 7.24 11.87 -6.36
C GLN A 466 6.70 12.42 -5.05
N GLU A 467 6.82 13.75 -4.87
CA GLU A 467 6.38 14.44 -3.67
C GLU A 467 4.86 14.46 -3.50
N LEU A 468 4.13 14.67 -4.59
CA LEU A 468 2.67 14.77 -4.57
C LEU A 468 1.95 13.42 -4.62
N ILE A 469 2.51 12.42 -5.30
CA ILE A 469 1.82 11.17 -5.64
C ILE A 469 2.66 9.96 -5.23
N SER A 470 3.70 9.61 -5.98
CA SER A 470 4.60 8.49 -5.74
C SER A 470 5.77 8.58 -6.72
N ASP A 471 6.88 7.90 -6.45
CA ASP A 471 7.87 7.59 -7.47
C ASP A 471 7.56 6.30 -8.23
N HIS A 472 6.48 5.60 -7.91
CA HIS A 472 5.97 4.50 -8.72
C HIS A 472 4.75 4.95 -9.53
N PHE A 473 4.49 4.26 -10.63
CA PHE A 473 3.28 4.37 -11.44
C PHE A 473 2.39 3.16 -11.17
N PRO A 474 1.06 3.32 -11.06
CA PRO A 474 0.17 2.17 -10.94
C PRO A 474 0.28 1.27 -12.17
N ILE A 475 0.26 -0.04 -11.96
CA ILE A 475 0.08 -1.03 -13.01
C ILE A 475 -1.36 -1.54 -12.99
N VAL A 476 -1.92 -1.84 -14.15
CA VAL A 476 -3.32 -2.26 -14.28
C VAL A 476 -3.49 -3.38 -15.30
N MET A 477 -4.37 -4.31 -14.97
CA MET A 477 -4.84 -5.39 -15.83
C MET A 477 -6.37 -5.37 -15.89
N SER A 478 -6.93 -5.78 -17.03
CA SER A 478 -8.39 -5.90 -17.19
C SER A 478 -8.80 -7.36 -17.23
N CYS A 479 -9.81 -7.72 -16.43
CA CYS A 479 -10.34 -9.08 -16.37
C CYS A 479 -11.84 -9.11 -16.70
N SER A 480 -12.29 -10.11 -17.45
CA SER A 480 -13.68 -10.36 -17.79
C SER A 480 -14.46 -10.79 -16.55
N ARG A 481 -15.68 -10.27 -16.38
CA ARG A 481 -16.59 -10.64 -15.28
C ARG A 481 -17.73 -11.55 -15.72
N THR A 482 -17.82 -11.78 -17.02
CA THR A 482 -18.94 -12.48 -17.67
C THR A 482 -18.53 -13.80 -18.30
N GLN A 483 -17.22 -14.02 -18.45
CA GLN A 483 -16.68 -15.33 -18.80
C GLN A 483 -17.06 -16.32 -17.69
N SER A 484 -17.24 -17.58 -18.04
CA SER A 484 -17.46 -18.63 -17.04
C SER A 484 -16.15 -18.89 -16.31
N ASP A 485 -16.16 -18.78 -14.97
CA ASP A 485 -15.14 -19.35 -14.08
C ASP A 485 -14.80 -20.79 -14.51
N ASP A 486 -13.53 -21.17 -14.38
CA ASP A 486 -13.06 -22.53 -14.61
C ASP A 486 -13.21 -23.47 -13.40
N ASP A 487 -13.71 -22.95 -12.27
CA ASP A 487 -13.92 -23.63 -10.99
C ASP A 487 -15.35 -24.18 -10.74
#